data_AF-A0A1H0GUD7-F1
#
_entry.id   AF-A0A1H0GUD7-F1
#
_cell.length_a   1.000
_cell.length_b   1.000
_cell.length_c   1.000
_cell.angle_alpha   90.00
_cell.angle_beta   90.00
_cell.angle_gamma   90.00
#
_symmetry.space_group_name_H-M   'P 1'
#
loop_
_entity.id
_entity.type
_entity.pdbx_description
1 polymer ?
#
loop_
_entity_poly.entity_id
_entity_poly.type
_entity_poly.pdbx_seq_one_letter_code
_entity_poly.pdbx_strand_id
1 'polypeptide(L)' 'MIGALIFAVTMFIGWTIFDYIKHKKLVKENVVSGLAASMVAGVAWYVLFVIF' A
#
# COMPACT_ATOMS: atom_id res chain seq x y z
N MET A 1 14.03 0.86 8.98
CA MET A 1 13.47 -0.48 8.67
C MET A 1 11.99 -0.63 9.04
N ILE A 2 11.58 -0.51 10.31
CA ILE A 2 10.17 -0.71 10.72
C ILE A 2 9.21 0.32 10.10
N GLY A 3 9.69 1.54 9.83
CA GLY A 3 8.92 2.59 9.17
C GLY A 3 8.48 2.25 7.74
N ALA A 4 9.28 1.49 6.98
CA ALA A 4 8.90 1.05 5.62
C ALA A 4 7.77 0.02 5.67
N LEU A 5 7.77 -0.84 6.69
CA LEU A 5 6.69 -1.79 6.97
C LEU A 5 5.39 -1.06 7.33
N ILE A 6 5.48 -0.09 8.24
CA ILE A 6 4.33 0.76 8.61
C ILE A 6 3.80 1.49 7.37
N PHE A 7 4.68 2.07 6.56
CA PHE A 7 4.30 2.78 5.33
C PHE A 7 3.58 1.86 4.33
N ALA A 8 4.09 0.65 4.11
CA ALA A 8 3.44 -0.34 3.24
C ALA A 8 2.03 -0.69 3.74
N VAL A 9 1.88 -0.98 5.04
CA VAL A 9 0.57 -1.29 5.65
C VAL A 9 -0.38 -0.10 5.55
N THR A 10 0.08 1.12 5.84
CA THR A 10 -0.72 2.34 5.72
C THR A 10 -1.16 2.59 4.28
N MET A 11 -0.29 2.37 3.29
CA MET A 11 -0.63 2.49 1.88
C MET A 11 -1.69 1.47 1.47
N PHE A 12 -1.59 0.22 1.95
CA PHE A 12 -2.59 -0.80 1.68
C PHE A 12 -3.96 -0.46 2.28
N ILE A 13 -3.98 -0.01 3.53
CA ILE A 13 -5.21 0.43 4.20
C ILE A 13 -5.82 1.62 3.47
N GLY A 14 -5.01 2.63 3.12
CA GLY A 14 -5.46 3.81 2.37
C GLY A 14 -6.07 3.44 1.02
N TRP A 15 -5.45 2.50 0.30
CA TRP A 15 -5.97 1.99 -0.96
C TRP A 15 -7.31 1.27 -0.79
N THR A 16 -7.43 0.43 0.24
CA THR A 16 -8.65 -0.32 0.52
C THR A 16 -9.81 0.60 0.90
N ILE A 17 -9.53 1.63 1.71
CA ILE A 17 -10.51 2.67 2.06
C ILE A 17 -10.91 3.45 0.81
N PHE A 18 -9.95 3.83 -0.03
CA PHE A 18 -10.23 4.54 -1.27
C PHE A 18 -11.10 3.73 -2.23
N ASP A 19 -10.80 2.43 -2.39
CA ASP A 19 -11.60 1.51 -3.20
C ASP A 19 -13.04 1.40 -2.67
N TYR A 20 -13.18 1.25 -1.34
CA TYR A 20 -14.47 1.18 -0.69
C TYR A 20 -15.30 2.46 -0.89
N ILE A 21 -14.69 3.65 -0.76
CA ILE A 21 -15.38 4.93 -0.94
C ILE A 21 -15.78 5.12 -2.42
N LYS A 22 -14.87 4.80 -3.36
CA LYS A 22 -15.06 5.05 -4.79
C LYS A 22 -16.07 4.10 -5.42
N HIS A 23 -15.96 2.80 -5.12
CA HIS A 23 -16.77 1.76 -5.76
C HIS A 23 -17.94 1.28 -4.87
N LYS A 24 -18.04 1.75 -3.62
CA LYS A 24 -19.03 1.32 -2.60
C LYS A 24 -19.04 -0.20 -2.34
N LYS A 25 -18.05 -0.90 -2.85
CA LYS A 25 -17.83 -2.35 -2.74
C LYS A 25 -16.33 -2.58 -2.78
N LEU A 26 -15.87 -3.59 -2.04
CA LEU A 26 -14.50 -4.07 -2.14
C LEU A 26 -14.38 -4.94 -3.39
N VAL A 27 -13.74 -4.40 -4.42
CA VAL A 27 -13.49 -5.15 -5.66
C VAL A 27 -12.23 -5.97 -5.46
N LYS A 28 -12.35 -7.30 -5.50
CA LYS A 28 -11.23 -8.22 -5.22
C LYS A 28 -10.00 -7.92 -6.07
N GLU A 29 -10.19 -7.57 -7.34
CA GLU A 29 -9.09 -7.15 -8.22
C GLU A 29 -8.39 -5.89 -7.70
N ASN A 30 -9.13 -4.85 -7.31
CA ASN A 30 -8.52 -3.62 -6.76
C ASN A 30 -7.84 -3.84 -5.41
N VAL A 31 -8.32 -4.78 -4.59
CA VAL A 31 -7.64 -5.16 -3.34
C VAL A 31 -6.30 -5.82 -3.65
N VAL A 32 -6.24 -6.73 -4.62
CA VAL A 32 -4.98 -7.35 -5.06
C VAL A 32 -4.05 -6.32 -5.68
N SER A 33 -4.56 -5.41 -6.51
CA SER A 33 -3.78 -4.29 -7.06
C SER A 33 -3.25 -3.37 -5.96
N GLY A 34 -4.05 -3.08 -4.93
CA GLY A 34 -3.64 -2.31 -3.76
C GLY A 34 -2.53 -3.00 -2.98
N LEU A 35 -2.59 -4.32 -2.85
CA LEU A 35 -1.57 -5.13 -2.19
C LEU A 35 -0.24 -5.10 -2.95
N ALA A 36 -0.29 -5.23 -4.27
CA ALA A 36 0.90 -5.08 -5.12
C ALA A 36 1.48 -3.65 -5.05
N ALA A 37 0.63 -2.62 -5.14
CA ALA A 37 1.06 -1.22 -5.08
C ALA A 37 1.71 -0.87 -3.74
N SER A 38 1.13 -1.33 -2.64
CA SER A 38 1.65 -1.10 -1.28
C SER A 38 2.95 -1.88 -1.00
N MET A 39 3.11 -3.08 -1.57
CA MET A 39 4.40 -3.78 -1.56
C MET A 39 5.49 -3.01 -2.30
N VAL A 40 5.21 -2.55 -3.52
CA VAL A 40 6.18 -1.75 -4.31
C VAL A 40 6.53 -0.46 -3.58
N ALA A 41 5.54 0.23 -3.00
CA ALA A 41 5.75 1.44 -2.21
C ALA A 41 6.62 1.17 -0.97
N GLY A 42 6.38 0.05 -0.26
CA GLY A 42 7.19 -0.36 0.88
C GLY A 42 8.64 -0.68 0.51
N VAL A 43 8.86 -1.39 -0.60
CA VAL A 43 10.21 -1.69 -1.10
C VAL A 43 10.92 -0.42 -1.54
N ALA A 44 10.27 0.45 -2.30
CA ALA A 44 10.84 1.74 -2.71
C ALA A 44 11.23 2.59 -1.49
N TRP A 45 10.37 2.63 -0.46
CA TRP A 45 10.65 3.37 0.77
C TRP A 45 11.80 2.75 1.57
N TYR A 46 11.89 1.43 1.61
CA TYR A 46 13.02 0.73 2.21
C TYR A 46 14.33 1.06 1.50
N VAL A 47 14.34 1.05 0.17
CA VAL A 47 15.52 1.41 -0.63
C VAL A 47 15.94 2.86 -0.35
N LEU A 48 14.99 3.80 -0.30
CA LEU A 48 15.28 5.18 0.09
C LEU A 48 15.92 5.27 1.48
N PHE A 49 15.42 4.51 2.46
CA PHE A 49 15.98 4.45 3.81
C PHE A 49 17.39 3.83 3.88
N VAL A 50 17.78 3.03 2.90
CA VAL A 50 19.14 2.47 2.81
C VAL A 50 20.12 3.48 2.19
N ILE A 51 19.62 4.31 1.27
CA ILE A 51 20.43 5.29 0.53
C ILE A 51 20.62 6.60 1.31
N PHE A 52 19.60 7.03 2.05
CA PHE A 52 19.56 8.26 2.85
C PHE A 52 19.55 7.94 4.35
#